data_AF-A0A2J6JBJ7-F1
#
_entry.id   AF-A0A2J6JBJ7-F1
#
_cell.length_a   1.000
_cell.length_b   1.000
_cell.length_c   1.000
_cell.angle_alpha   90.00
_cell.angle_beta   90.00
_cell.angle_gamma   90.00
#
_symmetry.space_group_name_H-M   'P 1'
#
loop_
_entity.id
_entity.type
_entity.pdbx_description
1 polymer ?
#
loop_
_entity_poly.entity_id
_entity_poly.type
_entity_poly.pdbx_seq_one_letter_code
_entity_poly.pdbx_strand_id
1 'polypeptide(L)' 'MICGFCGRDIPEEDEKKGCTGCPVAGGCRKICCPWCGYENPAVPKFWQRFTTRKDDSKKDK' A
#
# COMPACT_ATOMS: atom_id res chain seq x y z
N MET A 1 4.55 0.63 -2.09
CA MET A 1 3.42 1.49 -1.60
C MET A 1 3.73 2.04 -0.23
N ILE A 2 3.11 3.15 0.19
CA ILE A 2 3.25 3.64 1.57
C ILE A 2 2.26 2.90 2.49
N CYS A 3 2.72 2.46 3.66
CA CYS A 3 1.86 1.87 4.67
C CYS A 3 0.92 2.91 5.27
N GLY A 4 -0.40 2.69 5.17
CA GLY A 4 -1.40 3.61 5.74
C GLY A 4 -1.41 3.71 7.27
N PHE A 5 -0.69 2.83 7.98
CA PHE A 5 -0.59 2.84 9.44
C PHE A 5 0.72 3.45 9.93
N CYS A 6 1.87 2.89 9.54
CA CYS A 6 3.17 3.36 10.03
C CYS A 6 3.88 4.35 9.11
N GLY A 7 3.30 4.68 7.95
CA GLY A 7 3.83 5.69 7.02
C GLY A 7 5.14 5.33 6.29
N ARG A 8 5.67 4.12 6.48
CA ARG A 8 6.90 3.66 5.82
C ARG A 8 6.62 3.15 4.42
N ASP A 9 7.61 3.29 3.54
CA ASP A 9 7.56 2.70 2.21
C ASP A 9 7.68 1.17 2.29
N ILE A 10 6.79 0.49 1.59
CA ILE A 10 6.75 -0.95 1.42
C ILE A 10 7.32 -1.23 0.03
N PRO A 11 8.46 -1.93 -0.07
CA PRO A 11 9.09 -2.22 -1.34
C PRO A 11 8.26 -3.20 -2.18
N GLU A 12 8.35 -3.09 -3.51
CA GLU A 12 7.48 -3.85 -4.42
C GLU A 12 7.63 -5.37 -4.33
N GLU A 13 8.79 -5.86 -3.92
CA GLU A 13 9.00 -7.29 -3.66
C GLU A 13 8.14 -7.82 -2.52
N ASP A 14 7.88 -6.99 -1.51
CA ASP A 14 7.03 -7.33 -0.37
C ASP A 14 5.56 -7.02 -0.64
N GLU A 15 5.24 -6.15 -1.60
CA GLU A 15 3.85 -5.96 -2.09
C GLU A 15 3.26 -7.23 -2.72
N LYS A 16 4.10 -8.10 -3.29
CA LYS A 16 3.67 -9.38 -3.88
C LYS A 16 3.52 -10.48 -2.83
N LYS A 17 4.11 -10.31 -1.65
CA LYS A 17 4.02 -11.26 -0.55
C LYS A 17 2.79 -10.89 0.27
N GLY A 18 1.73 -11.70 0.11
CA GLY A 18 0.57 -11.62 1.00
C GLY A 18 0.98 -11.85 2.46
N CYS A 19 0.11 -11.47 3.41
CA CYS A 19 0.33 -11.74 4.82
C CYS A 19 0.65 -13.22 5.06
N THR A 20 1.90 -13.52 5.42
CA THR A 20 2.39 -14.89 5.67
C THR A 20 1.75 -15.55 6.88
N GLY A 21 1.14 -14.77 7.78
CA GLY A 21 0.44 -15.26 8.95
C GLY A 21 -1.06 -15.51 8.77
N CYS A 22 -1.65 -15.28 7.58
CA CYS A 22 -3.09 -15.47 7.40
C CYS A 22 -3.40 -16.98 7.27
N PRO A 23 -4.17 -17.59 8.19
CA PRO A 23 -4.44 -19.04 8.18
C PRO A 23 -5.39 -19.46 7.05
N VAL A 24 -5.88 -18.52 6.25
CA VAL A 24 -6.77 -18.78 5.11
C VAL A 24 -5.92 -19.25 3.93
N ALA A 25 -6.18 -20.48 3.46
CA ALA A 25 -5.55 -21.02 2.26
C ALA A 25 -5.76 -20.06 1.07
N GLY A 26 -4.65 -19.58 0.48
CA GLY A 26 -4.66 -18.60 -0.62
C GLY A 26 -4.41 -17.15 -0.21
N GLY A 27 -4.32 -16.85 1.08
CA GLY A 27 -4.01 -15.51 1.62
C GLY A 27 -5.14 -14.50 1.42
N CYS A 28 -5.22 -13.49 2.29
CA CYS A 28 -6.26 -12.45 2.26
C CYS A 28 -6.12 -11.45 1.08
N ARG A 29 -5.19 -11.67 0.13
CA ARG A 29 -4.83 -10.77 -0.99
C ARG A 29 -4.47 -9.33 -0.57
N LYS A 30 -4.20 -9.12 0.71
CA LYS A 30 -3.72 -7.86 1.28
C LYS A 30 -2.19 -7.86 1.31
N ILE A 31 -1.62 -6.67 1.32
CA ILE A 31 -0.17 -6.42 1.40
C ILE A 31 0.21 -6.26 2.87
N CYS A 32 1.09 -7.12 3.39
CA CYS A 32 1.57 -6.99 4.76
C CYS A 32 2.72 -6.01 4.84
N CYS A 33 2.65 -5.01 5.72
CA CYS A 33 3.80 -4.14 5.96
C CYS A 33 4.91 -4.91 6.69
N PRO A 34 6.11 -5.08 6.10
CA PRO A 34 7.20 -5.83 6.75
C PRO A 34 7.73 -5.14 8.02
N TRP A 35 7.39 -3.86 8.20
CA TRP A 35 7.88 -3.06 9.30
C TRP A 35 6.97 -3.03 10.53
N CYS A 36 5.66 -3.21 10.36
CA CYS A 36 4.69 -3.10 11.47
C CYS A 36 3.61 -4.18 11.46
N GLY A 37 3.57 -5.04 10.44
CA GLY A 37 2.57 -6.11 10.30
C GLY A 37 1.19 -5.64 9.86
N TYR A 38 0.97 -4.33 9.63
CA TYR A 38 -0.33 -3.82 9.21
C TYR A 38 -0.72 -4.35 7.83
N GLU A 39 -1.97 -4.80 7.70
CA GLU A 39 -2.53 -5.30 6.45
C GLU A 39 -3.04 -4.15 5.59
N ASN A 40 -2.28 -3.77 4.57
CA ASN A 40 -2.72 -2.77 3.60
C ASN A 40 -3.59 -3.40 2.49
N PRO A 41 -4.61 -2.68 2.02
CA PRO A 41 -5.34 -3.08 0.82
C PRO A 41 -4.40 -3.08 -0.39
N ALA A 42 -4.46 -4.13 -1.21
CA ALA A 42 -3.73 -4.17 -2.47
C ALA A 42 -4.38 -3.20 -3.46
N VAL A 43 -3.78 -2.02 -3.61
CA VAL A 43 -4.23 -1.03 -4.60
C VAL A 43 -3.57 -1.34 -5.96
N PRO A 44 -4.35 -1.66 -7.00
CA PRO A 44 -3.78 -1.87 -8.33
C PRO A 44 -3.13 -0.57 -8.83
N LYS A 45 -1.92 -0.67 -9.38
CA LYS A 45 -1.10 0.47 -9.84
C LYS A 45 -1.85 1.43 -10.78
N PHE A 46 -2.83 0.92 -11.54
CA PHE A 46 -3.67 1.72 -12.44
C PHE A 46 -4.55 2.73 -11.69
N TRP A 47 -4.95 2.44 -10.44
CA TRP A 47 -5.78 3.33 -9.62
C TRP A 47 -5.00 4.45 -8.93
N GLN A 48 -3.66 4.34 -8.82
CA GLN A 48 -2.82 5.43 -8.29
C GLN A 48 -2.94 6.72 -9.12
N ARG A 49 -3.32 6.60 -10.41
CA ARG A 49 -3.57 7.73 -11.30
C ARG A 49 -4.83 8.53 -10.94
N PHE A 50 -5.81 7.91 -10.28
CA PHE A 50 -7.08 8.56 -9.91
C PHE A 50 -7.12 9.02 -8.44
N THR A 51 -6.30 8.45 -7.57
CA THR A 51 -6.21 8.87 -6.15
C THR A 51 -5.26 10.04 -5.93
N THR A 52 -4.42 10.40 -6.91
CA THR A 52 -3.74 11.69 -6.91
C THR A 52 -4.75 12.78 -7.33
N ARG A 53 -5.59 13.21 -6.38
CA ARG A 53 -5.99 14.62 -6.42
C ARG A 53 -4.67 15.37 -6.24
N LYS A 54 -4.17 15.97 -7.33
CA LYS A 54 -3.24 17.09 -7.25
C LYS A 54 -3.78 17.99 -6.14
N ASP A 55 -3.03 18.09 -5.06
CA ASP A 55 -3.10 19.27 -4.22
C ASP A 55 -2.56 20.40 -5.10
N ASP A 56 -3.44 20.99 -5.93
CA ASP A 56 -3.21 22.25 -6.63
C ASP A 56 -3.19 23.35 -5.57
N SER A 57 -2.13 23.38 -4.76
CA SER A 57 -1.87 24.41 -3.77
C SER A 57 -0.60 25.17 -4.16
N LYS A 58 -0.81 26.22 -4.94
CA LYS A 58 -0.09 27.51 -4.97
C LYS A 58 1.44 27.52 -5.11
N LYS A 59 1.91 28.20 -6.17
CA LYS A 59 2.48 29.55 -5.97
C LYS A 59 2.36 30.41 -7.23
N ASP A 60 1.49 31.40 -7.12
CA ASP A 60 1.32 32.54 -8.01
C ASP A 60 2.64 33.34 -8.20
N LYS A 61 2.78 33.86 -9.43
CA LYS A 61 3.50 35.06 -9.89
C LYS A 61 4.60 35.69 -9.02
#